data_AF-A0A223AZC3-F1
#
_entry.id   AF-A0A223AZC3-F1
#
_cell.length_a   1.000
_cell.length_b   1.000
_cell.length_c   1.000
_cell.angle_alpha   90.00
_cell.angle_beta   90.00
_cell.angle_gamma   90.00
#
_symmetry.space_group_name_H-M   'P 1'
#
loop_
_entity.id
_entity.type
_entity.pdbx_description
1 polymer ?
#
loop_
_entity_poly.entity_id
_entity_poly.type
_entity_poly.pdbx_seq_one_letter_code
_entity_poly.pdbx_strand_id
1 'polypeptide(L)'
;MKKILIILTFLFISIFSYSADIDFNIRVMMGLTKIEEKDNPKYKKFLNYIDENLAKKDEVKYSHKVNIDRKVVEFFSEKGEILLTENLPKEFLDIVDNSIKVAVNKEEIKKTIKNIYEDPYTHVSISKYKENLILFTEQNMVNRGKIKNTMSVVLKRVLTDNEKNELIYLKDNNDDEFFKKYRTYLDSETTKTYINDKLELFQEIKGLTETTILYKKNEVSKVIVEYSDNNRINSVVKSYRNDRLLKETFVKNKKIVLEKEYYASGKLAREIPLKDGLINGEVKDYYENGKIRLTTNFVNGDIDGVVKEYNQAGKVVKETLYKNGRKVK
;
A
#
# COMPACT_ATOMS: atom_id res chain seq x y z
N MET A 1 -18.88 -20.55 -8.56
CA MET A 1 -17.57 -20.66 -9.24
C MET A 1 -17.59 -19.79 -10.48
N LYS A 2 -16.81 -18.69 -10.46
CA LYS A 2 -16.63 -17.58 -11.43
C LYS A 2 -16.81 -16.26 -10.68
N LYS A 3 -15.78 -15.41 -10.72
CA LYS A 3 -15.56 -14.13 -9.98
C LYS A 3 -14.67 -14.16 -8.71
N ILE A 4 -13.77 -15.12 -8.58
CA ILE A 4 -12.60 -15.03 -7.66
C ILE A 4 -11.27 -14.86 -8.42
N LEU A 5 -11.29 -14.89 -9.76
CA LEU A 5 -10.08 -14.92 -10.59
C LEU A 5 -9.63 -13.58 -11.19
N ILE A 6 -10.22 -12.44 -10.80
CA ILE A 6 -9.95 -11.13 -11.46
C ILE A 6 -9.45 -10.04 -10.48
N ILE A 7 -9.30 -10.35 -9.18
CA ILE A 7 -8.75 -9.40 -8.19
C ILE A 7 -7.31 -9.75 -7.78
N LEU A 8 -6.76 -10.89 -8.22
CA LEU A 8 -5.39 -11.32 -7.92
C LEU A 8 -4.32 -10.82 -8.90
N THR A 9 -4.67 -9.94 -9.84
CA THR A 9 -3.76 -9.47 -10.92
C THR A 9 -3.16 -8.08 -10.69
N PHE A 10 -3.35 -7.47 -9.51
CA PHE A 10 -2.71 -6.18 -9.15
C PHE A 10 -1.65 -6.26 -8.05
N LEU A 11 -1.34 -7.45 -7.59
CA LEU A 11 -0.30 -7.73 -6.62
C LEU A 11 0.86 -8.36 -7.38
N PHE A 12 1.81 -7.59 -7.88
CA PHE A 12 3.12 -8.11 -8.28
C PHE A 12 4.11 -6.94 -8.39
N ILE A 13 4.49 -6.43 -7.23
CA ILE A 13 5.74 -5.69 -7.10
C ILE A 13 6.76 -6.73 -6.62
N SER A 14 7.94 -6.70 -7.23
CA SER A 14 9.14 -7.54 -7.03
C SER A 14 9.24 -8.22 -5.67
N ILE A 15 9.61 -9.50 -5.65
CA ILE A 15 10.04 -10.44 -4.56
C ILE A 15 10.34 -9.88 -3.14
N PHE A 16 10.73 -8.61 -2.99
CA PHE A 16 10.75 -7.87 -1.72
C PHE A 16 9.40 -7.26 -1.26
N SER A 17 8.37 -7.25 -2.12
CA SER A 17 7.04 -6.68 -1.82
C SER A 17 6.08 -7.69 -1.21
N TYR A 18 6.44 -8.97 -1.24
CA TYR A 18 5.62 -10.07 -0.71
C TYR A 18 5.97 -10.44 0.75
N SER A 19 6.97 -9.78 1.33
CA SER A 19 7.24 -9.80 2.76
C SER A 19 7.57 -8.39 3.26
N ALA A 20 6.62 -7.45 3.21
CA ALA A 20 6.72 -6.22 4.02
C ALA A 20 8.04 -5.41 3.93
N ASP A 21 8.80 -5.41 2.83
CA ASP A 21 10.17 -4.86 2.82
C ASP A 21 10.29 -3.40 2.36
N ILE A 22 9.18 -2.66 2.50
CA ILE A 22 9.25 -1.26 2.91
C ILE A 22 10.20 -1.15 4.10
N ASP A 23 10.17 -2.12 5.01
CA ASP A 23 11.06 -2.19 6.16
C ASP A 23 12.56 -2.18 5.84
N PHE A 24 13.12 -3.10 5.04
CA PHE A 24 14.57 -3.08 4.74
C PHE A 24 15.02 -1.80 4.03
N ASN A 25 14.28 -1.34 3.03
CA ASN A 25 14.64 -0.12 2.31
C ASN A 25 14.57 1.11 3.25
N ILE A 26 13.56 1.19 4.11
CA ILE A 26 13.46 2.20 5.16
C ILE A 26 14.63 2.06 6.14
N ARG A 27 14.96 0.85 6.60
CA ARG A 27 16.10 0.59 7.49
C ARG A 27 17.41 1.07 6.88
N VAL A 28 17.67 0.78 5.61
CA VAL A 28 18.86 1.27 4.90
C VAL A 28 18.83 2.80 4.81
N MET A 29 17.71 3.40 4.40
CA MET A 29 17.58 4.86 4.33
C MET A 29 17.64 5.55 5.70
N MET A 30 17.38 4.84 6.79
CA MET A 30 17.49 5.38 8.15
C MET A 30 18.84 5.05 8.80
N GLY A 31 19.70 4.29 8.12
CA GLY A 31 20.98 3.81 8.65
C GLY A 31 20.83 2.83 9.82
N LEU A 32 19.73 2.07 9.88
CA LEU A 32 19.44 1.09 10.93
C LEU A 32 20.18 -0.22 10.71
N THR A 33 20.40 -0.63 9.45
CA THR A 33 21.00 -1.92 9.11
C THR A 33 22.40 -2.14 9.72
N LYS A 34 23.21 -1.08 9.86
CA LYS A 34 24.52 -1.14 10.51
C LYS A 34 24.44 -1.45 12.00
N ILE A 35 23.41 -0.94 12.67
CA ILE A 35 23.25 -1.08 14.10
C ILE A 35 22.75 -2.48 14.44
N GLU A 36 21.77 -2.96 13.66
CA GLU A 36 21.26 -4.33 13.75
C GLU A 36 22.38 -5.36 13.55
N GLU A 37 23.25 -5.13 12.57
CA GLU A 37 24.26 -6.10 12.15
C GLU A 37 25.68 -5.78 12.64
N LYS A 38 25.80 -4.99 13.72
CA LYS A 38 27.09 -4.43 14.20
C LYS A 38 28.17 -5.50 14.42
N ASP A 39 27.77 -6.75 14.67
CA ASP A 39 28.65 -7.91 14.86
C ASP A 39 28.28 -9.13 13.98
N ASN A 40 27.47 -8.95 12.93
CA ASN A 40 27.13 -10.04 12.02
C ASN A 40 28.07 -10.09 10.80
N PRO A 41 28.99 -11.06 10.72
CA PRO A 41 29.94 -11.15 9.61
C PRO A 41 29.25 -11.37 8.25
N LYS A 42 28.01 -11.86 8.23
CA LYS A 42 27.25 -12.14 7.01
C LYS A 42 26.95 -10.87 6.21
N TYR A 43 26.50 -9.81 6.86
CA TYR A 43 26.07 -8.57 6.20
C TYR A 43 27.17 -7.51 6.10
N LYS A 44 28.25 -7.67 6.88
CA LYS A 44 29.36 -6.70 6.98
C LYS A 44 29.89 -6.23 5.63
N LYS A 45 30.09 -7.14 4.67
CA LYS A 45 30.62 -6.79 3.34
C LYS A 45 29.68 -5.85 2.58
N PHE A 46 28.39 -6.18 2.54
CA PHE A 46 27.38 -5.40 1.85
C PHE A 46 27.13 -4.04 2.51
N LEU A 47 27.03 -4.01 3.84
CA LEU A 47 26.81 -2.76 4.57
C LEU A 47 28.01 -1.81 4.48
N ASN A 48 29.24 -2.32 4.58
CA ASN A 48 30.43 -1.51 4.37
C ASN A 48 30.49 -0.95 2.93
N TYR A 49 30.12 -1.75 1.94
CA TYR A 49 30.05 -1.29 0.56
C TYR A 49 29.07 -0.12 0.38
N ILE A 50 27.89 -0.18 1.02
CA ILE A 50 26.92 0.91 1.03
C ILE A 50 27.49 2.16 1.69
N ASP A 51 27.95 2.03 2.94
CA ASP A 51 28.45 3.14 3.74
C ASP A 51 29.62 3.86 3.06
N GLU A 52 30.61 3.09 2.57
CA GLU A 52 31.80 3.66 1.96
C GLU A 52 31.48 4.41 0.66
N ASN A 53 30.55 3.89 -0.16
CA ASN A 53 30.18 4.57 -1.40
C ASN A 53 29.34 5.82 -1.11
N LEU A 54 28.38 5.75 -0.17
CA LEU A 54 27.61 6.93 0.25
C LEU A 54 28.52 8.01 0.85
N ALA A 55 29.49 7.65 1.69
CA ALA A 55 30.42 8.60 2.28
C ALA A 55 31.39 9.24 1.26
N LYS A 56 31.78 8.49 0.22
CA LYS A 56 32.76 8.95 -0.79
C LYS A 56 32.13 9.67 -1.98
N LYS A 57 30.90 9.31 -2.36
CA LYS A 57 30.28 9.72 -3.64
C LYS A 57 28.87 10.29 -3.49
N ASP A 58 28.31 10.30 -2.27
CA ASP A 58 26.88 10.56 -2.02
C ASP A 58 25.92 9.63 -2.79
N GLU A 59 26.43 8.55 -3.37
CA GLU A 59 25.68 7.56 -4.14
C GLU A 59 26.32 6.17 -4.00
N VAL A 60 25.50 5.14 -3.84
CA VAL A 60 25.87 3.75 -4.01
C VAL A 60 25.00 3.10 -5.07
N LYS A 61 25.61 2.26 -5.92
CA LYS A 61 24.92 1.38 -6.86
C LYS A 61 25.26 -0.06 -6.56
N TYR A 62 24.24 -0.91 -6.55
CA TYR A 62 24.36 -2.36 -6.48
C TYR A 62 23.25 -2.98 -7.30
N SER A 63 23.32 -4.28 -7.54
CA SER A 63 22.19 -5.02 -8.10
C SER A 63 21.89 -6.23 -7.24
N HIS A 64 20.70 -6.80 -7.39
CA HIS A 64 20.43 -8.10 -6.83
C HIS A 64 19.67 -8.97 -7.84
N LYS A 65 19.83 -10.28 -7.68
CA LYS A 65 19.20 -11.29 -8.52
C LYS A 65 18.70 -12.43 -7.65
N VAL A 66 17.50 -12.89 -7.94
CA VAL A 66 16.95 -14.08 -7.27
C VAL A 66 17.32 -15.33 -8.04
N ASN A 67 17.62 -16.38 -7.29
CA ASN A 67 17.84 -17.72 -7.78
C ASN A 67 16.87 -18.66 -7.05
N ILE A 68 15.80 -19.04 -7.74
CA ILE A 68 14.73 -19.90 -7.23
C ILE A 68 15.27 -21.31 -6.99
N ASP A 69 16.13 -21.82 -7.88
CA ASP A 69 16.69 -23.18 -7.75
C ASP A 69 17.56 -23.31 -6.49
N ARG A 70 18.42 -22.31 -6.22
CA ARG A 70 19.26 -22.23 -5.02
C ARG A 70 18.51 -21.68 -3.81
N LYS A 71 17.29 -21.17 -3.99
CA LYS A 71 16.47 -20.51 -2.97
C LYS A 71 17.17 -19.33 -2.29
N VAL A 72 17.92 -18.55 -3.06
CA VAL A 72 18.68 -17.39 -2.56
C VAL A 72 18.42 -16.13 -3.37
N VAL A 73 18.74 -14.99 -2.78
CA VAL A 73 18.97 -13.73 -3.47
C VAL A 73 20.44 -13.34 -3.30
N GLU A 74 21.08 -12.97 -4.39
CA GLU A 74 22.48 -12.54 -4.42
C GLU A 74 22.55 -11.05 -4.74
N PHE A 75 23.35 -10.32 -3.97
CA PHE A 75 23.61 -8.90 -4.14
C PHE A 75 24.99 -8.71 -4.72
N PHE A 76 25.11 -7.82 -5.71
CA PHE A 76 26.33 -7.59 -6.47
C PHE A 76 26.72 -6.11 -6.43
N SER A 77 28.01 -5.83 -6.35
CA SER A 77 28.54 -4.48 -6.54
C SER A 77 28.33 -4.01 -7.98
N GLU A 78 28.60 -2.73 -8.25
CA GLU A 78 28.58 -2.18 -9.61
C GLU A 78 29.56 -2.91 -10.56
N LYS A 79 30.62 -3.50 -9.99
CA LYS A 79 31.62 -4.31 -10.72
C LYS A 79 31.25 -5.79 -10.83
N GLY A 80 30.11 -6.21 -10.29
CA GLY A 80 29.63 -7.60 -10.31
C GLY A 80 30.15 -8.49 -9.19
N GLU A 81 30.82 -7.95 -8.17
CA GLU A 81 31.31 -8.74 -7.03
C GLU A 81 30.15 -9.08 -6.08
N ILE A 82 30.04 -10.34 -5.63
CA ILE A 82 29.03 -10.73 -4.64
C ILE A 82 29.30 -10.01 -3.32
N LEU A 83 28.33 -9.24 -2.84
CA LEU A 83 28.34 -8.51 -1.59
C LEU A 83 27.62 -9.24 -0.47
N LEU A 84 26.53 -9.95 -0.79
CA LEU A 84 25.68 -10.69 0.15
C LEU A 84 24.94 -11.80 -0.59
N THR A 85 24.70 -12.91 0.09
CA THR A 85 23.79 -13.97 -0.34
C THR A 85 22.83 -14.26 0.80
N GLU A 86 21.54 -14.08 0.53
CA GLU A 86 20.47 -14.32 1.49
C GLU A 86 19.57 -15.46 1.07
N ASN A 87 19.07 -16.21 2.04
CA ASN A 87 18.05 -17.22 1.76
C ASN A 87 16.72 -16.50 1.48
N LEU A 88 15.97 -17.01 0.50
CA LEU A 88 14.63 -16.51 0.25
C LEU A 88 13.72 -16.85 1.45
N PRO A 89 12.83 -15.93 1.87
CA PRO A 89 11.91 -16.17 2.96
C PRO A 89 11.06 -17.42 2.71
N LYS A 90 10.73 -18.13 3.79
CA LYS A 90 9.92 -19.35 3.70
C LYS A 90 8.56 -19.07 3.08
N GLU A 91 7.94 -17.95 3.44
CA GLU A 91 6.64 -17.52 2.94
C GLU A 91 6.66 -17.32 1.42
N PHE A 92 7.74 -16.73 0.90
CA PHE A 92 7.93 -16.57 -0.54
C PHE A 92 8.05 -17.94 -1.22
N LEU A 93 8.87 -18.83 -0.66
CA LEU A 93 9.03 -20.19 -1.18
C LEU A 93 7.70 -20.97 -1.15
N ASP A 94 6.93 -20.85 -0.07
CA ASP A 94 5.61 -21.47 0.07
C ASP A 94 4.63 -20.94 -0.99
N ILE A 95 4.66 -19.65 -1.31
CA ILE A 95 3.84 -19.08 -2.40
C ILE A 95 4.25 -19.66 -3.76
N VAL A 96 5.56 -19.72 -4.04
CA VAL A 96 6.10 -20.28 -5.29
C VAL A 96 5.72 -21.75 -5.42
N ASP A 97 5.95 -22.54 -4.37
CA ASP A 97 5.66 -23.97 -4.34
C ASP A 97 4.16 -24.25 -4.48
N ASN A 98 3.32 -23.49 -3.77
CA ASN A 98 1.86 -23.61 -3.91
C ASN A 98 1.39 -23.25 -5.32
N SER A 99 1.94 -22.20 -5.92
CA SER A 99 1.62 -21.77 -7.29
C SER A 99 1.93 -22.87 -8.31
N ILE A 100 3.07 -23.56 -8.17
CA ILE A 100 3.45 -24.69 -9.02
C ILE A 100 2.56 -25.90 -8.74
N LYS A 101 2.23 -26.17 -7.47
CA LYS A 101 1.45 -27.34 -7.05
C LYS A 101 0.03 -27.33 -7.63
N VAL A 102 -0.63 -26.17 -7.66
CA VAL A 102 -2.00 -26.02 -8.15
C VAL A 102 -2.09 -25.79 -9.67
N ALA A 103 -0.95 -25.60 -10.34
CA ALA A 103 -0.91 -25.35 -11.77
C ALA A 103 -1.31 -26.58 -12.60
N VAL A 104 -2.17 -26.35 -13.61
CA VAL A 104 -2.51 -27.38 -14.61
C VAL A 104 -1.27 -27.75 -15.44
N ASN A 105 -0.48 -26.75 -15.83
CA ASN A 105 0.79 -26.94 -16.53
C ASN A 105 1.96 -26.49 -15.65
N LYS A 106 2.58 -27.44 -14.96
CA LYS A 106 3.65 -27.17 -13.99
C LYS A 106 4.90 -26.58 -14.66
N GLU A 107 5.28 -27.07 -15.84
CA GLU A 107 6.50 -26.61 -16.52
C GLU A 107 6.36 -25.18 -17.04
N GLU A 108 5.18 -24.82 -17.55
CA GLU A 108 4.89 -23.45 -17.97
C GLU A 108 4.89 -22.47 -16.79
N ILE A 109 4.30 -22.85 -15.65
CA ILE A 109 4.33 -22.01 -14.45
C ILE A 109 5.74 -21.89 -13.87
N LYS A 110 6.52 -22.96 -13.82
CA LYS A 110 7.94 -22.88 -13.44
C LYS A 110 8.71 -21.91 -14.33
N LYS A 111 8.56 -22.02 -15.65
CA LYS A 111 9.20 -21.11 -16.61
C LYS A 111 8.75 -19.67 -16.38
N THR A 112 7.46 -19.45 -16.16
CA THR A 112 6.90 -18.13 -15.89
C THR A 112 7.47 -17.53 -14.61
N ILE A 113 7.56 -18.31 -13.52
CA ILE A 113 8.13 -17.89 -12.24
C ILE A 113 9.61 -17.52 -12.43
N LYS A 114 10.40 -18.34 -13.13
CA LYS A 114 11.80 -18.02 -13.46
C LYS A 114 11.92 -16.74 -14.27
N ASN A 115 11.09 -16.57 -15.29
CA ASN A 115 11.11 -15.36 -16.11
C ASN A 115 10.70 -14.09 -15.35
N ILE A 116 9.85 -14.21 -14.33
CA ILE A 116 9.43 -13.07 -13.50
C ILE A 116 10.51 -12.73 -12.47
N TYR A 117 11.20 -13.73 -11.93
CA TYR A 117 12.01 -13.57 -10.73
C TYR A 117 13.51 -13.77 -10.92
N GLU A 118 13.94 -14.72 -11.75
CA GLU A 118 15.36 -14.99 -12.00
C GLU A 118 15.92 -14.17 -13.17
N ASP A 119 15.16 -13.98 -14.25
CA ASP A 119 15.65 -13.28 -15.44
C ASP A 119 16.05 -11.81 -15.20
N PRO A 120 15.27 -10.98 -14.46
CA PRO A 120 15.65 -9.59 -14.23
C PRO A 120 16.72 -9.45 -13.15
N TYR A 121 17.79 -8.70 -13.46
CA TYR A 121 18.53 -7.99 -12.42
C TYR A 121 17.69 -6.80 -11.95
N THR A 122 17.57 -6.65 -10.63
CA THR A 122 17.11 -5.41 -10.04
C THR A 122 18.33 -4.56 -9.73
N HIS A 123 18.48 -3.46 -10.45
CA HIS A 123 19.49 -2.46 -10.17
C HIS A 123 18.95 -1.52 -9.10
N VAL A 124 19.77 -1.23 -8.11
CA VAL A 124 19.43 -0.33 -7.00
C VAL A 124 20.47 0.78 -6.95
N SER A 125 20.01 2.02 -6.83
CA SER A 125 20.86 3.13 -6.42
C SER A 125 20.27 3.81 -5.19
N ILE A 126 21.14 4.16 -4.25
CA ILE A 126 20.79 4.97 -3.08
C ILE A 126 21.64 6.21 -3.17
N SER A 127 21.00 7.36 -3.20
CA SER A 127 21.66 8.65 -3.30
C SER A 127 21.23 9.57 -2.18
N LYS A 128 22.16 10.37 -1.70
CA LYS A 128 21.89 11.45 -0.75
C LYS A 128 21.76 12.75 -1.54
N TYR A 129 20.59 13.36 -1.50
CA TYR A 129 20.35 14.66 -2.11
C TYR A 129 19.96 15.65 -1.03
N LYS A 130 20.90 16.54 -0.67
CA LYS A 130 20.82 17.40 0.53
C LYS A 130 20.66 16.54 1.79
N GLU A 131 19.56 16.69 2.53
CA GLU A 131 19.21 15.88 3.71
C GLU A 131 18.37 14.64 3.36
N ASN A 132 17.96 14.50 2.10
CA ASN A 132 17.05 13.43 1.68
C ASN A 132 17.82 12.22 1.20
N LEU A 133 17.31 11.03 1.53
CA LEU A 133 17.77 9.79 0.92
C LEU A 133 16.75 9.35 -0.12
N ILE A 134 17.28 9.05 -1.31
CA ILE A 134 16.51 8.64 -2.47
C ILE A 134 16.99 7.25 -2.85
N LEU A 135 16.09 6.28 -2.72
CA LEU A 135 16.28 4.91 -3.17
C LEU A 135 15.58 4.75 -4.53
N PHE A 136 16.35 4.38 -5.53
CA PHE A 136 15.88 4.11 -6.88
C PHE A 136 16.10 2.63 -7.19
N THR A 137 15.09 1.99 -7.77
CA THR A 137 15.20 0.62 -8.26
C THR A 137 14.74 0.52 -9.70
N GLU A 138 15.44 -0.27 -10.49
CA GLU A 138 15.12 -0.50 -11.90
C GLU A 138 15.25 -1.98 -12.25
N GLN A 139 14.21 -2.52 -12.87
CA GLN A 139 14.17 -3.91 -13.32
C GLN A 139 13.51 -4.00 -14.70
N ASN A 140 14.01 -4.90 -15.55
CA ASN A 140 13.41 -5.19 -16.86
C ASN A 140 12.69 -6.54 -16.79
N MET A 141 11.37 -6.52 -16.61
CA MET A 141 10.60 -7.75 -16.48
C MET A 141 10.16 -8.26 -17.85
N VAL A 142 10.41 -9.56 -18.10
CA VAL A 142 9.89 -10.27 -19.27
C VAL A 142 8.36 -10.15 -19.28
N ASN A 143 7.77 -9.76 -20.42
CA ASN A 143 6.33 -9.56 -20.63
C ASN A 143 5.65 -8.43 -19.82
N ARG A 144 6.38 -7.68 -18.99
CA ARG A 144 5.83 -6.54 -18.22
C ARG A 144 6.53 -5.21 -18.48
N GLY A 145 7.58 -5.23 -19.31
CA GLY A 145 8.33 -4.04 -19.70
C GLY A 145 9.33 -3.60 -18.64
N LYS A 146 9.87 -2.41 -18.86
CA LYS A 146 10.83 -1.77 -17.97
C LYS A 146 10.09 -1.14 -16.79
N ILE A 147 10.38 -1.58 -15.58
CA ILE A 147 9.78 -1.02 -14.36
C ILE A 147 10.84 -0.26 -13.58
N LYS A 148 10.54 0.99 -13.28
CA LYS A 148 11.36 1.85 -12.42
C LYS A 148 10.54 2.22 -11.21
N ASN A 149 11.10 2.02 -10.01
CA ASN A 149 10.53 2.56 -8.78
C ASN A 149 11.49 3.60 -8.20
N THR A 150 10.93 4.64 -7.61
CA THR A 150 11.70 5.63 -6.86
C THR A 150 11.00 5.85 -5.53
N MET A 151 11.71 5.63 -4.45
CA MET A 151 11.30 5.96 -3.10
C MET A 151 12.20 7.08 -2.58
N SER A 152 11.62 8.09 -1.95
CA SER A 152 12.35 9.15 -1.28
C SER A 152 11.83 9.29 0.13
N VAL A 153 12.75 9.29 1.09
CA VAL A 153 12.45 9.50 2.51
C VAL A 153 13.13 10.78 2.96
N VAL A 154 12.34 11.66 3.56
CA VAL A 154 12.76 12.92 4.15
C VAL A 154 12.45 12.85 5.63
N LEU A 155 13.49 12.82 6.47
CA LEU A 155 13.35 12.87 7.91
C LEU A 155 13.31 14.33 8.38
N LYS A 156 12.58 14.60 9.47
CA LYS A 156 12.54 15.93 10.10
C LYS A 156 13.90 16.37 10.63
N ARG A 157 14.74 15.40 11.00
CA ARG A 157 16.13 15.56 11.41
C ARG A 157 16.86 14.22 11.35
N VAL A 158 18.17 14.28 11.44
CA VAL A 158 19.00 13.09 11.64
C VAL A 158 18.62 12.41 12.98
N LEU A 159 18.52 11.08 12.94
CA LEU A 159 18.26 10.27 14.13
C LEU A 159 19.53 10.05 14.93
N THR A 160 19.39 10.12 16.25
CA THR A 160 20.43 9.72 17.20
C THR A 160 20.59 8.20 17.22
N ASP A 161 21.74 7.71 17.68
CA ASP A 161 21.98 6.26 17.80
C ASP A 161 20.97 5.59 18.74
N ASN A 162 20.55 6.26 19.80
CA ASN A 162 19.50 5.75 20.70
C ASN A 162 18.14 5.59 20.00
N GLU A 163 17.74 6.55 19.17
CA GLU A 163 16.47 6.47 18.42
C GLU A 163 16.50 5.38 17.36
N LYS A 164 17.65 5.19 16.72
CA LYS A 164 17.86 4.09 15.78
C LYS A 164 17.80 2.73 16.49
N ASN A 165 18.46 2.59 17.65
CA ASN A 165 18.39 1.39 18.48
C ASN A 165 16.95 1.08 18.92
N GLU A 166 16.20 2.11 19.33
CA GLU A 166 14.79 1.95 19.72
C GLU A 166 13.94 1.41 18.56
N LEU A 167 14.10 1.97 17.36
CA LEU A 167 13.39 1.50 16.17
C LEU A 167 13.71 0.05 15.84
N ILE A 168 14.97 -0.36 15.93
CA ILE A 168 15.39 -1.75 15.68
C ILE A 168 14.70 -2.69 16.67
N TYR A 169 14.75 -2.34 17.97
CA TYR A 169 14.05 -3.12 19.00
C TYR A 169 12.55 -3.23 18.72
N LEU A 170 11.89 -2.13 18.32
CA LEU A 170 10.45 -2.17 18.00
C LEU A 170 10.17 -3.06 16.78
N LYS A 171 11.06 -3.09 15.79
CA LYS A 171 10.87 -3.93 14.60
C LYS A 171 10.88 -5.43 14.92
N ASP A 172 11.74 -5.86 15.85
CA ASP A 172 11.83 -7.26 16.25
C ASP A 172 10.61 -7.71 17.08
N ASN A 173 10.00 -6.78 17.81
CA ASN A 173 8.90 -7.09 18.73
C ASN A 173 7.50 -6.85 18.12
N ASN A 174 7.34 -5.80 17.31
CA ASN A 174 6.05 -5.37 16.78
C ASN A 174 6.16 -4.37 15.61
N ASP A 175 5.93 -4.85 14.38
CA ASP A 175 5.93 -4.02 13.16
C ASP A 175 4.98 -2.81 13.23
N ASP A 176 3.81 -2.96 13.86
CA ASP A 176 2.85 -1.87 14.00
C ASP A 176 3.44 -0.72 14.87
N GLU A 177 4.20 -1.05 15.91
CA GLU A 177 4.85 -0.04 16.76
C GLU A 177 6.07 0.60 16.09
N PHE A 178 6.87 -0.20 15.36
CA PHE A 178 7.94 0.33 14.52
C PHE A 178 7.42 1.41 13.58
N PHE A 179 6.38 1.11 12.80
CA PHE A 179 5.84 2.07 11.83
C PHE A 179 5.11 3.25 12.48
N LYS A 180 4.58 3.11 13.70
CA LYS A 180 4.08 4.27 14.46
C LYS A 180 5.23 5.19 14.84
N LYS A 181 6.32 4.64 15.39
CA LYS A 181 7.49 5.41 15.81
C LYS A 181 8.22 6.03 14.61
N TYR A 182 8.49 5.26 13.56
CA TYR A 182 9.09 5.70 12.30
C TYR A 182 8.41 6.97 11.77
N ARG A 183 7.08 6.95 11.65
CA ARG A 183 6.31 8.08 11.12
C ARG A 183 6.42 9.36 11.96
N THR A 184 6.79 9.26 13.23
CA THR A 184 7.04 10.47 14.05
C THR A 184 8.29 11.24 13.59
N TYR A 185 9.26 10.53 13.02
CA TYR A 185 10.51 11.10 12.49
C TYR A 185 10.40 11.56 11.04
N LEU A 186 9.38 11.10 10.31
CA LEU A 186 9.17 11.39 8.91
C LEU A 186 8.61 12.81 8.70
N ASP A 187 9.22 13.58 7.80
CA ASP A 187 8.60 14.77 7.21
C ASP A 187 7.73 14.36 6.03
N SER A 188 8.32 13.64 5.07
CA SER A 188 7.61 13.04 3.94
C SER A 188 8.27 11.79 3.39
N GLU A 189 7.45 10.88 2.85
CA GLU A 189 7.86 9.73 2.06
C GLU A 189 7.11 9.75 0.73
N THR A 190 7.81 9.57 -0.38
CA THR A 190 7.18 9.49 -1.71
C THR A 190 7.63 8.25 -2.44
N THR A 191 6.68 7.57 -3.09
CA THR A 191 6.96 6.41 -3.96
C THR A 191 6.37 6.66 -5.34
N LYS A 192 7.16 6.42 -6.39
CA LYS A 192 6.75 6.54 -7.79
C LYS A 192 7.07 5.24 -8.51
N THR A 193 6.13 4.72 -9.29
CA THR A 193 6.33 3.58 -10.18
C THR A 193 6.08 3.98 -11.62
N TYR A 194 7.07 3.69 -12.47
CA TYR A 194 7.00 3.87 -13.91
C TYR A 194 7.03 2.51 -14.59
N ILE A 195 6.19 2.33 -15.61
CA ILE A 195 6.21 1.18 -16.52
C ILE A 195 6.47 1.69 -17.93
N ASN A 196 7.54 1.23 -18.57
CA ASN A 196 8.03 1.73 -19.86
C ASN A 196 8.10 3.27 -19.88
N ASP A 197 8.73 3.83 -18.85
CA ASP A 197 8.93 5.27 -18.64
C ASP A 197 7.65 6.10 -18.44
N LYS A 198 6.48 5.47 -18.40
CA LYS A 198 5.21 6.11 -18.06
C LYS A 198 4.91 5.96 -16.58
N LEU A 199 4.62 7.07 -15.89
CA LEU A 199 4.20 7.06 -14.49
C LEU A 199 2.84 6.36 -14.37
N GLU A 200 2.78 5.28 -13.58
CA GLU A 200 1.57 4.48 -13.36
C GLU A 200 1.10 4.58 -11.90
N LEU A 201 1.99 4.79 -10.93
CA LEU A 201 1.65 4.95 -9.51
C LEU A 201 2.44 6.10 -8.87
N PHE A 202 1.77 6.90 -8.06
CA PHE A 202 2.37 7.85 -7.12
C PHE A 202 1.76 7.64 -5.73
N GLN A 203 2.60 7.57 -4.71
CA GLN A 203 2.20 7.57 -3.31
C GLN A 203 2.98 8.62 -2.55
N GLU A 204 2.33 9.29 -1.61
CA GLU A 204 2.94 10.25 -0.71
C GLU A 204 2.36 10.08 0.70
N ILE A 205 3.25 10.04 1.69
CA ILE A 205 2.92 10.13 3.10
C ILE A 205 3.50 11.45 3.60
N LYS A 206 2.64 12.34 4.11
CA LYS A 206 3.07 13.62 4.68
C LYS A 206 2.21 13.96 5.91
N GLY A 207 2.85 13.97 7.08
CA GLY A 207 2.14 14.13 8.35
C GLY A 207 1.06 13.07 8.57
N LEU A 208 -0.20 13.52 8.68
CA LEU A 208 -1.38 12.66 8.88
C LEU A 208 -2.14 12.38 7.58
N THR A 209 -1.55 12.68 6.42
CA THR A 209 -2.17 12.45 5.12
C THR A 209 -1.38 11.44 4.31
N GLU A 210 -2.09 10.49 3.71
CA GLU A 210 -1.57 9.57 2.70
C GLU A 210 -2.31 9.78 1.39
N THR A 211 -1.59 10.04 0.31
CA THR A 211 -2.15 10.17 -1.03
C THR A 211 -1.65 9.03 -1.90
N THR A 212 -2.55 8.36 -2.61
CA THR A 212 -2.22 7.38 -3.64
C THR A 212 -2.91 7.76 -4.94
N ILE A 213 -2.17 7.81 -6.05
CA ILE A 213 -2.66 8.12 -7.39
C ILE A 213 -2.25 6.99 -8.34
N LEU A 214 -3.23 6.40 -9.00
CA LEU A 214 -3.05 5.38 -10.03
C LEU A 214 -3.41 5.98 -11.38
N TYR A 215 -2.45 6.01 -12.29
CA TYR A 215 -2.59 6.52 -13.64
C TYR A 215 -2.85 5.36 -14.59
N LYS A 216 -4.06 5.27 -15.14
CA LYS A 216 -4.39 4.36 -16.24
C LYS A 216 -4.55 5.16 -17.53
N LYS A 217 -4.54 4.47 -18.68
CA LYS A 217 -4.56 5.09 -20.02
C LYS A 217 -5.54 6.26 -20.17
N ASN A 218 -6.76 6.14 -19.63
CA ASN A 218 -7.83 7.14 -19.75
C ASN A 218 -8.46 7.51 -18.39
N GLU A 219 -7.86 7.09 -17.29
CA GLU A 219 -8.46 7.26 -15.96
C GLU A 219 -7.37 7.51 -14.92
N VAL A 220 -7.58 8.52 -14.08
CA VAL A 220 -6.78 8.75 -12.88
C VAL A 220 -7.65 8.43 -11.67
N SER A 221 -7.25 7.42 -10.91
CA SER A 221 -7.86 7.12 -9.61
C SER A 221 -6.99 7.71 -8.51
N LYS A 222 -7.57 8.48 -7.59
CA LYS A 222 -6.84 9.06 -6.47
C LYS A 222 -7.55 8.71 -5.16
N VAL A 223 -6.79 8.29 -4.16
CA VAL A 223 -7.27 8.04 -2.81
C VAL A 223 -6.47 8.93 -1.87
N ILE A 224 -7.16 9.64 -0.99
CA ILE A 224 -6.55 10.41 0.10
C ILE A 224 -7.05 9.80 1.41
N VAL A 225 -6.15 9.45 2.31
CA VAL A 225 -6.46 9.05 3.69
C VAL A 225 -6.00 10.15 4.62
N GLU A 226 -6.93 10.72 5.38
CA GLU A 226 -6.68 11.75 6.39
C GLU A 226 -6.87 11.13 7.77
N TYR A 227 -5.79 10.91 8.51
CA TYR A 227 -5.84 10.36 9.86
C TYR A 227 -6.11 11.45 10.89
N SER A 228 -6.83 11.10 11.95
CA SER A 228 -7.12 12.04 13.05
C SER A 228 -5.91 12.29 13.95
N ASP A 229 -5.02 11.31 14.08
CA ASP A 229 -3.85 11.33 14.94
C ASP A 229 -2.78 10.33 14.48
N ASN A 230 -1.64 10.32 15.18
CA ASN A 230 -0.52 9.42 14.90
C ASN A 230 -0.81 7.94 15.18
N ASN A 231 -1.86 7.61 15.96
CA ASN A 231 -2.26 6.21 16.16
C ASN A 231 -2.92 5.63 14.90
N ARG A 232 -3.41 6.50 13.99
CA ARG A 232 -3.90 6.15 12.65
C ARG A 232 -5.03 5.10 12.68
N ILE A 233 -5.78 5.05 13.78
CA ILE A 233 -6.94 4.18 13.97
C ILE A 233 -8.24 4.85 13.53
N ASN A 234 -8.26 6.18 13.44
CA ASN A 234 -9.38 6.98 12.99
C ASN A 234 -8.95 7.75 11.74
N SER A 235 -9.79 7.72 10.69
CA SER A 235 -9.48 8.41 9.44
C SER A 235 -10.71 8.71 8.60
N VAL A 236 -10.54 9.62 7.63
CA VAL A 236 -11.45 9.82 6.52
C VAL A 236 -10.73 9.44 5.23
N VAL A 237 -11.31 8.52 4.47
CA VAL A 237 -10.78 8.07 3.17
C VAL A 237 -11.61 8.71 2.07
N LYS A 238 -10.99 9.53 1.22
CA LYS A 238 -11.63 10.19 0.08
C LYS A 238 -11.18 9.53 -1.22
N SER A 239 -12.13 9.01 -1.98
CA SER A 239 -11.88 8.36 -3.28
C SER A 239 -12.32 9.25 -4.43
N TYR A 240 -11.42 9.46 -5.39
CA TYR A 240 -11.60 10.28 -6.56
C TYR A 240 -11.37 9.50 -7.85
N ARG A 241 -12.08 9.89 -8.90
CA ARG A 241 -11.83 9.44 -10.27
C ARG A 241 -11.87 10.63 -11.20
N ASN A 242 -10.79 10.87 -11.94
CA ASN A 242 -10.61 12.06 -12.80
C ASN A 242 -10.96 13.35 -12.04
N ASP A 243 -10.34 13.52 -10.86
CA ASP A 243 -10.54 14.62 -9.91
C ASP A 243 -11.96 14.79 -9.32
N ARG A 244 -12.90 13.93 -9.68
CA ARG A 244 -14.25 13.91 -9.13
C ARG A 244 -14.32 13.08 -7.86
N LEU A 245 -14.73 13.68 -6.75
CA LEU A 245 -15.01 12.97 -5.51
C LEU A 245 -16.16 11.98 -5.73
N LEU A 246 -15.91 10.70 -5.46
CA LEU A 246 -16.93 9.65 -5.56
C LEU A 246 -17.49 9.29 -4.20
N LYS A 247 -16.60 9.19 -3.21
CA LYS A 247 -16.94 8.60 -1.92
C LYS A 247 -16.02 9.10 -0.82
N GLU A 248 -16.61 9.30 0.35
CA GLU A 248 -15.90 9.44 1.63
C GLU A 248 -16.25 8.28 2.56
N THR A 249 -15.24 7.66 3.15
CA THR A 249 -15.39 6.60 4.14
C THR A 249 -14.82 7.08 5.47
N PHE A 250 -15.66 7.14 6.49
CA PHE A 250 -15.27 7.50 7.85
C PHE A 250 -14.94 6.22 8.61
N VAL A 251 -13.73 6.16 9.17
CA VAL A 251 -13.19 5.02 9.89
C VAL A 251 -12.95 5.44 11.34
N LYS A 252 -13.45 4.64 12.28
CA LYS A 252 -13.19 4.79 13.71
C LYS A 252 -12.71 3.46 14.28
N ASN A 253 -11.62 3.46 15.04
CA ASN A 253 -10.99 2.25 15.60
C ASN A 253 -10.78 1.16 14.53
N LYS A 254 -10.24 1.53 13.36
CA LYS A 254 -10.02 0.67 12.19
C LYS A 254 -11.31 0.04 11.58
N LYS A 255 -12.50 0.49 11.99
CA LYS A 255 -13.79 0.04 11.46
C LYS A 255 -14.50 1.17 10.71
N ILE A 256 -15.13 0.86 9.58
CA ILE A 256 -15.96 1.82 8.85
C ILE A 256 -17.23 2.09 9.67
N VAL A 257 -17.55 3.37 9.88
CA VAL A 257 -18.73 3.82 10.65
C VAL A 257 -19.73 4.61 9.81
N LEU A 258 -19.28 5.21 8.71
CA LEU A 258 -20.13 5.98 7.80
C LEU A 258 -19.50 5.99 6.41
N GLU A 259 -20.32 5.82 5.38
CA GLU A 259 -19.96 6.09 4.00
C GLU A 259 -20.85 7.17 3.41
N LYS A 260 -20.25 8.08 2.66
CA LYS A 260 -20.95 9.08 1.86
C LYS A 260 -20.60 8.88 0.40
N GLU A 261 -21.60 8.85 -0.47
CA GLU A 261 -21.42 8.77 -1.92
C GLU A 261 -21.89 10.07 -2.57
N TYR A 262 -21.25 10.46 -3.66
CA TYR A 262 -21.45 11.75 -4.31
C TYR A 262 -21.87 11.59 -5.77
N TYR A 263 -22.76 12.48 -6.20
CA TYR A 263 -23.15 12.64 -7.60
C TYR A 263 -21.99 13.15 -8.45
N ALA A 264 -22.14 13.06 -9.77
CA ALA A 264 -21.17 13.61 -10.69
C ALA A 264 -20.96 15.12 -10.52
N SER A 265 -22.00 15.84 -10.06
CA SER A 265 -21.95 17.26 -9.71
C SER A 265 -21.23 17.58 -8.41
N GLY A 266 -20.78 16.57 -7.64
CA GLY A 266 -20.16 16.74 -6.33
C GLY A 266 -21.15 16.89 -5.17
N LYS A 267 -22.45 16.85 -5.43
CA LYS A 267 -23.48 16.88 -4.39
C LYS A 267 -23.65 15.52 -3.73
N LEU A 268 -23.99 15.52 -2.44
CA LEU A 268 -24.23 14.29 -1.67
C LEU A 268 -25.38 13.50 -2.30
N ALA A 269 -25.13 12.22 -2.59
CA ALA A 269 -26.10 11.30 -3.17
C ALA A 269 -26.64 10.33 -2.12
N ARG A 270 -25.79 9.89 -1.20
CA ARG A 270 -26.14 8.89 -0.20
C ARG A 270 -25.31 9.00 1.06
N GLU A 271 -25.93 8.70 2.21
CA GLU A 271 -25.26 8.47 3.50
C GLU A 271 -25.64 7.10 4.05
N ILE A 272 -24.64 6.29 4.38
CA ILE A 272 -24.78 4.91 4.83
C ILE A 272 -24.09 4.75 6.18
N PRO A 273 -24.82 4.70 7.31
CA PRO A 273 -24.21 4.42 8.60
C PRO A 273 -23.90 2.92 8.73
N LEU A 274 -22.74 2.59 9.31
CA LEU A 274 -22.30 1.21 9.53
C LEU A 274 -21.94 0.97 11.00
N LYS A 275 -22.20 -0.26 11.45
CA LYS A 275 -21.77 -0.78 12.74
C LYS A 275 -21.29 -2.21 12.56
N ASP A 276 -20.07 -2.50 12.99
CA ASP A 276 -19.44 -3.82 12.91
C ASP A 276 -19.46 -4.45 11.50
N GLY A 277 -19.29 -3.62 10.47
CA GLY A 277 -19.25 -4.03 9.07
C GLY A 277 -20.61 -4.18 8.40
N LEU A 278 -21.72 -3.96 9.12
CA LEU A 278 -23.08 -4.05 8.61
C LEU A 278 -23.74 -2.67 8.59
N ILE A 279 -24.67 -2.43 7.65
CA ILE A 279 -25.47 -1.20 7.62
C ILE A 279 -26.34 -1.16 8.89
N ASN A 280 -26.25 -0.09 9.66
CA ASN A 280 -27.00 0.03 10.91
C ASN A 280 -27.31 1.50 11.20
N GLY A 281 -28.59 1.83 11.27
CA GLY A 281 -29.11 3.20 11.37
C GLY A 281 -29.91 3.59 10.12
N GLU A 282 -30.24 4.88 10.02
CA GLU A 282 -31.00 5.43 8.89
C GLU A 282 -30.08 5.72 7.70
N VAL A 283 -30.25 4.97 6.61
CA VAL A 283 -29.66 5.28 5.30
C VAL A 283 -30.48 6.39 4.65
N LYS A 284 -29.80 7.38 4.07
CA LYS A 284 -30.43 8.50 3.37
C LYS A 284 -29.94 8.55 1.93
N ASP A 285 -30.86 8.54 0.98
CA ASP A 285 -30.59 8.94 -0.40
C ASP A 285 -31.09 10.35 -0.61
N TYR A 286 -30.36 11.13 -1.39
CA TYR A 286 -30.66 12.51 -1.71
C TYR A 286 -30.98 12.64 -3.19
N TYR A 287 -31.76 13.64 -3.56
CA TYR A 287 -31.82 14.15 -4.93
C TYR A 287 -30.62 15.06 -5.19
N GLU A 288 -30.32 15.30 -6.47
CA GLU A 288 -29.26 16.24 -6.86
C GLU A 288 -29.59 17.72 -6.51
N ASN A 289 -30.79 18.03 -6.04
CA ASN A 289 -31.10 19.33 -5.43
C ASN A 289 -30.77 19.40 -3.93
N GLY A 290 -30.22 18.34 -3.35
CA GLY A 290 -29.83 18.23 -1.94
C GLY A 290 -30.96 17.82 -0.99
N LYS A 291 -32.21 17.69 -1.47
CA LYS A 291 -33.33 17.23 -0.64
C LYS A 291 -33.32 15.70 -0.52
N ILE A 292 -33.82 15.18 0.59
CA ILE A 292 -33.95 13.74 0.81
C ILE A 292 -34.91 13.17 -0.25
N ARG A 293 -34.50 12.04 -0.83
CA ARG A 293 -35.28 11.21 -1.76
C ARG A 293 -35.85 9.98 -1.07
N LEU A 294 -35.04 9.33 -0.23
CA LEU A 294 -35.41 8.10 0.46
C LEU A 294 -34.74 8.07 1.84
N THR A 295 -35.47 7.69 2.88
CA THR A 295 -34.87 7.21 4.13
C THR A 295 -35.26 5.76 4.39
N THR A 296 -34.30 4.95 4.83
CA THR A 296 -34.49 3.52 5.09
C THR A 296 -33.79 3.18 6.40
N ASN A 297 -34.53 2.66 7.37
CA ASN A 297 -33.98 2.22 8.66
C ASN A 297 -33.43 0.79 8.57
N PHE A 298 -32.19 0.60 9.02
CA PHE A 298 -31.52 -0.70 9.07
C PHE A 298 -31.09 -1.06 10.48
N VAL A 299 -31.17 -2.34 10.81
CA VAL A 299 -30.58 -2.95 12.02
C VAL A 299 -29.79 -4.18 11.59
N ASN A 300 -28.47 -4.19 11.88
CA ASN A 300 -27.56 -5.30 11.53
C ASN A 300 -27.65 -5.77 10.06
N GLY A 301 -27.81 -4.83 9.12
CA GLY A 301 -27.87 -5.10 7.69
C GLY A 301 -29.27 -5.35 7.12
N ASP A 302 -30.27 -5.61 7.97
CA ASP A 302 -31.65 -5.81 7.54
C ASP A 302 -32.48 -4.54 7.67
N ILE A 303 -33.43 -4.33 6.75
CA ILE A 303 -34.40 -3.22 6.87
C ILE A 303 -35.32 -3.50 8.06
N ASP A 304 -35.26 -2.66 9.09
CA ASP A 304 -36.11 -2.75 10.28
C ASP A 304 -36.51 -1.35 10.71
N GLY A 305 -37.80 -1.05 10.59
CA GLY A 305 -38.36 0.28 10.78
C GLY A 305 -38.98 0.85 9.51
N VAL A 306 -39.15 2.17 9.49
CA VAL A 306 -39.90 2.87 8.44
C VAL A 306 -39.02 3.18 7.25
N VAL A 307 -39.55 2.95 6.05
CA VAL A 307 -39.00 3.44 4.77
C VAL A 307 -39.87 4.57 4.27
N LYS A 308 -39.28 5.75 4.03
CA LYS A 308 -39.98 6.95 3.54
C LYS A 308 -39.41 7.40 2.21
N GLU A 309 -40.27 7.52 1.20
CA GLU A 309 -39.94 8.11 -0.10
C GLU A 309 -40.51 9.52 -0.17
N TYR A 310 -39.70 10.45 -0.66
CA TYR A 310 -40.04 11.86 -0.76
C TYR A 310 -39.96 12.29 -2.22
N ASN A 311 -40.82 13.21 -2.64
CA ASN A 311 -40.66 13.87 -3.94
C ASN A 311 -39.61 15.00 -3.89
N GLN A 312 -39.28 15.59 -5.04
CA GLN A 312 -38.34 16.71 -5.13
C GLN A 312 -38.79 18.00 -4.41
N ALA A 313 -40.06 18.11 -4.00
CA ALA A 313 -40.52 19.20 -3.15
C ALA A 313 -40.16 18.95 -1.66
N GLY A 314 -39.83 17.71 -1.29
CA GLY A 314 -39.56 17.27 0.09
C GLY A 314 -40.79 16.70 0.81
N LYS A 315 -41.89 16.44 0.08
CA LYS A 315 -43.10 15.85 0.66
C LYS A 315 -43.02 14.32 0.59
N VAL A 316 -43.39 13.63 1.66
CA VAL A 316 -43.51 12.17 1.69
C VAL A 316 -44.59 11.75 0.69
N VAL A 317 -44.23 10.86 -0.23
CA VAL A 317 -45.16 10.28 -1.21
C VAL A 317 -45.47 8.82 -0.91
N LYS A 318 -44.62 8.16 -0.12
CA LYS A 318 -44.82 6.77 0.29
C LYS A 318 -44.14 6.52 1.63
N GLU A 319 -44.84 5.80 2.49
CA GLU A 319 -44.31 5.31 3.76
C GLU A 319 -44.61 3.81 3.87
N THR A 320 -43.66 3.01 4.33
CA THR A 320 -43.85 1.56 4.51
C THR A 320 -43.05 1.07 5.71
N LEU A 321 -43.70 0.35 6.61
CA LEU A 321 -43.06 -0.26 7.78
C LEU A 321 -42.49 -1.64 7.43
N TYR A 322 -41.28 -1.91 7.89
CA TYR A 322 -40.60 -3.21 7.77
C TYR A 322 -40.19 -3.74 9.14
N LYS A 323 -40.17 -5.07 9.27
CA LYS A 323 -39.61 -5.78 10.43
C LYS A 323 -38.79 -6.95 9.92
N ASN A 324 -37.52 -7.05 10.32
CA ASN A 324 -36.59 -8.10 9.87
C ASN A 324 -36.61 -8.31 8.34
N GLY A 325 -36.55 -7.22 7.57
CA GLY A 325 -36.55 -7.22 6.11
C GLY A 325 -37.91 -7.48 5.45
N ARG A 326 -38.98 -7.73 6.21
CA ARG A 326 -40.32 -8.01 5.67
C ARG A 326 -41.24 -6.82 5.86
N LYS A 327 -41.97 -6.46 4.80
CA LYS A 327 -43.00 -5.42 4.85
C LYS A 327 -44.10 -5.86 5.84
N VAL A 328 -44.36 -5.01 6.83
CA VAL A 328 -45.52 -5.14 7.72
C VAL A 328 -46.73 -4.63 6.94
N LYS A 329 -47.76 -5.47 6.83
CA LYS A 329 -49.01 -5.14 6.14
C LYS A 329 -49.93 -4.32 7.02
#